data_AF-A0A2T4I0G9-F1
#
_entry.id   AF-A0A2T4I0G9-F1
#
_cell.length_a   1.000
_cell.length_b   1.000
_cell.length_c   1.000
_cell.angle_alpha   90.00
_cell.angle_beta   90.00
_cell.angle_gamma   90.00
#
_symmetry.space_group_name_H-M   'P 1'
#
loop_
_entity.id
_entity.type
_entity.pdbx_description
1 polymer ?
#
loop_
_entity_poly.entity_id
_entity_poly.type
_entity_poly.pdbx_seq_one_letter_code
_entity_poly.pdbx_strand_id
1 'polypeptide(L)'
;MDAHGGKPSTDDYPTTKIRTAHDASDDRRLRRDPSDEDAKLDVALDESFPTSDAPSLTQPAKGKDPAPSSGYDEAAERKRAEKAKG
;
A
#
# COMPACT_ATOMS: atom_id res chain seq x y z
N MET A 1 17.51 32.65 13.12
CA MET A 1 17.03 31.34 13.61
C MET A 1 16.81 30.50 12.38
N ASP A 2 17.89 29.85 11.96
CA ASP A 2 18.02 29.15 10.69
C ASP A 2 17.36 27.76 10.77
N ALA A 3 16.47 27.48 9.83
CA ALA A 3 15.73 26.23 9.74
C ALA A 3 16.54 25.18 8.96
N HIS A 4 17.22 24.28 9.66
CA HIS A 4 17.82 23.08 9.07
C HIS A 4 16.96 21.85 9.37
N GLY A 5 15.80 21.76 8.70
CA GLY A 5 15.05 20.51 8.59
C GLY A 5 15.53 19.74 7.36
N GLY A 6 16.56 18.90 7.52
CA GLY A 6 16.95 17.93 6.50
C GLY A 6 15.79 16.98 6.23
N LYS A 7 15.36 16.88 4.97
CA LYS A 7 14.32 15.91 4.59
C LYS A 7 14.90 14.50 4.76
N PRO A 8 14.18 13.54 5.35
CA PRO A 8 14.64 12.15 5.44
C PRO A 8 14.90 11.61 4.04
N SER A 9 15.98 10.83 3.89
CA SER A 9 16.34 10.18 2.63
C SER A 9 15.31 9.10 2.32
N THR A 10 15.11 8.79 1.04
CA THR A 10 14.30 7.64 0.62
C THR A 10 14.79 6.31 1.20
N ASP A 11 16.03 6.25 1.69
CA ASP A 11 16.61 5.11 2.39
C ASP A 11 16.05 4.90 3.81
N ASP A 12 15.39 5.91 4.40
CA ASP A 12 14.80 5.85 5.74
C ASP A 12 13.43 5.15 5.76
N TYR A 13 12.86 4.85 4.59
CA TYR A 13 11.67 4.02 4.47
C TYR A 13 12.12 2.57 4.27
N PRO A 14 11.74 1.63 5.16
CA PRO A 14 11.98 0.22 4.88
C PRO A 14 11.16 -0.12 3.63
N THR A 15 11.82 -0.20 2.48
CA THR A 15 11.18 -0.66 1.26
C THR A 15 10.66 -2.06 1.56
N THR A 16 9.35 -2.27 1.50
CA THR A 16 8.78 -3.61 1.61
C THR A 16 9.44 -4.46 0.54
N LYS A 17 10.12 -5.54 0.95
CA LYS A 17 10.76 -6.44 0.00
C LYS A 17 9.66 -7.08 -0.84
N ILE A 18 9.54 -6.65 -2.10
CA ILE A 18 8.58 -7.21 -3.04
C ILE A 18 9.05 -8.63 -3.36
N ARG A 19 8.22 -9.63 -3.03
CA ARG A 19 8.47 -11.02 -3.45
C ARG A 19 8.18 -11.15 -4.94
N THR A 20 8.94 -12.01 -5.61
CA THR A 20 8.62 -12.43 -6.98
C THR A 20 7.28 -13.17 -6.96
N ALA A 21 6.42 -12.88 -7.94
CA ALA A 21 5.20 -13.64 -8.15
C ALA A 21 5.56 -15.10 -8.48
N HIS A 22 4.83 -16.05 -7.90
CA HIS A 22 5.02 -17.48 -8.14
C HIS A 22 3.69 -18.13 -8.54
N ASP A 23 3.73 -19.08 -9.47
CA ASP A 23 2.56 -19.83 -9.92
C ASP A 23 2.35 -21.10 -9.08
N ALA A 24 1.14 -21.69 -9.18
CA ALA A 24 0.76 -22.89 -8.42
C ALA A 24 1.74 -24.07 -8.57
N SER A 25 2.38 -24.22 -9.74
CA SER A 25 3.34 -25.29 -10.01
C SER A 25 4.66 -25.14 -9.27
N ASP A 26 5.01 -23.91 -8.88
CA ASP A 26 6.28 -23.58 -8.22
C ASP A 26 6.14 -23.52 -6.69
N ASP A 27 4.90 -23.48 -6.17
CA ASP A 27 4.65 -23.45 -4.74
C ASP A 27 4.91 -24.80 -4.06
N ARG A 28 5.89 -24.81 -3.17
CA ARG A 28 6.33 -26.01 -2.45
C ARG A 28 5.27 -26.54 -1.47
N ARG A 29 4.40 -25.69 -0.94
CA ARG A 29 3.33 -26.10 -0.02
C ARG A 29 2.22 -26.80 -0.79
N LEU A 30 1.76 -26.25 -1.91
CA LEU A 30 0.76 -26.88 -2.78
C LEU A 30 1.24 -28.19 -3.41
N ARG A 31 2.53 -28.30 -3.75
CA ARG A 31 3.11 -29.57 -4.20
C ARG A 31 3.10 -30.66 -3.15
N ARG A 32 3.18 -30.28 -1.87
CA ARG A 32 3.17 -31.20 -0.73
C ARG A 32 1.75 -31.51 -0.27
N ASP A 33 0.87 -30.51 -0.28
CA ASP A 33 -0.53 -30.58 0.06
C ASP A 33 -1.35 -29.69 -0.90
N PRO A 34 -1.95 -30.27 -1.95
CA PRO A 34 -2.78 -29.52 -2.88
C PRO A 34 -4.06 -28.95 -2.27
N SER A 35 -4.42 -29.35 -1.05
CA SER A 35 -5.61 -28.86 -0.34
C SER A 35 -5.34 -27.71 0.62
N ASP A 36 -4.08 -27.28 0.76
CA ASP A 36 -3.69 -26.15 1.62
C ASP A 36 -4.30 -24.82 1.11
N GLU A 37 -5.35 -24.36 1.80
CA GLU A 37 -6.10 -23.16 1.44
C GLU A 37 -5.28 -21.87 1.58
N ASP A 38 -4.34 -21.83 2.54
CA ASP A 38 -3.45 -20.66 2.71
C ASP A 38 -2.49 -20.57 1.52
N ALA A 39 -1.91 -21.69 1.10
CA ALA A 39 -1.03 -21.74 -0.06
C ALA A 39 -1.76 -21.44 -1.38
N LYS A 40 -3.03 -21.85 -1.52
CA LYS A 40 -3.87 -21.49 -2.67
C LYS A 40 -4.13 -19.98 -2.72
N LEU A 41 -4.42 -19.38 -1.58
CA LEU A 41 -4.66 -17.94 -1.49
C LEU A 41 -3.40 -17.14 -1.87
N ASP A 42 -2.24 -17.54 -1.35
CA ASP A 42 -0.95 -16.89 -1.65
C ASP A 42 -0.63 -16.87 -3.16
N VAL A 43 -0.89 -17.99 -3.85
CA VAL A 43 -0.69 -18.12 -5.31
C VAL A 43 -1.74 -17.33 -6.08
N ALA A 44 -3.02 -17.44 -5.71
CA ALA A 44 -4.09 -16.68 -6.37
C ALA A 44 -3.87 -15.16 -6.26
N LEU A 45 -3.27 -14.68 -5.16
CA LEU A 45 -2.88 -13.28 -5.00
C LEU A 45 -1.74 -12.89 -5.93
N ASP A 46 -0.74 -13.75 -6.12
CA ASP A 46 0.36 -13.49 -7.06
C ASP A 46 -0.11 -13.46 -8.53
N GLU A 47 -1.04 -14.35 -8.88
CA GLU A 47 -1.60 -14.45 -10.23
C GLU A 47 -2.60 -13.32 -10.54
N SER A 48 -3.42 -12.92 -9.56
CA SER A 48 -4.45 -11.88 -9.76
C SER A 48 -3.91 -10.45 -9.70
N PHE A 49 -2.78 -10.24 -9.03
CA PHE A 49 -2.11 -8.95 -8.93
C PHE A 49 -0.65 -9.06 -9.39
N PRO A 50 -0.40 -9.17 -10.72
CA PRO A 50 0.96 -9.03 -11.21
C PRO A 50 1.50 -7.69 -10.72
N THR A 51 2.72 -7.68 -10.18
CA THR A 51 3.39 -6.57 -9.43
C THR A 51 3.51 -5.21 -10.16
N SER A 52 2.78 -5.00 -11.24
CA SER A 52 2.75 -3.79 -12.05
C SER A 52 1.33 -3.21 -12.08
N ASP A 53 0.86 -2.63 -10.98
CA ASP A 53 -0.07 -1.52 -11.16
C ASP A 53 0.68 -0.43 -11.93
N ALA A 54 0.03 0.14 -12.94
CA ALA A 54 0.65 1.23 -13.68
C ALA A 54 0.90 2.39 -12.70
N PRO A 55 2.00 3.14 -12.84
CA PRO A 55 2.16 4.36 -12.06
C PRO A 55 0.90 5.22 -12.25
N SER A 56 0.32 5.69 -11.15
CA SER A 56 -0.93 6.46 -11.17
C SER A 56 -0.89 7.52 -12.27
N LEU A 57 -1.85 7.44 -13.19
CA LEU A 57 -2.01 8.41 -14.29
C LEU A 57 -2.39 9.81 -13.78
N THR A 58 -2.91 9.88 -12.55
CA THR A 58 -3.20 11.14 -11.88
C THR A 58 -2.09 11.43 -10.87
N GLN A 59 -1.33 12.49 -11.12
CA GLN A 59 -0.57 13.15 -10.08
C GLN A 59 -1.50 14.15 -9.38
N PRO A 60 -1.65 14.10 -8.05
CA PRO A 60 -2.21 15.24 -7.34
C PRO A 60 -1.26 16.42 -7.58
N ALA A 61 -1.79 17.49 -8.18
CA ALA A 61 -1.09 18.72 -8.55
C ALA A 61 -0.11 18.62 -9.73
N LYS A 62 -0.67 18.54 -10.96
CA LYS A 62 0.05 18.95 -12.19
C LYS A 62 -0.04 20.47 -12.45
N GLY A 63 -0.54 21.23 -11.49
CA GLY A 63 -0.56 22.69 -11.46
C GLY A 63 0.06 23.17 -10.13
N LYS A 64 0.52 24.42 -10.06
CA LYS A 64 1.00 25.03 -8.81
C LYS A 64 -0.09 25.17 -7.74
N ASP A 65 -1.30 24.76 -8.06
CA ASP A 65 -2.43 24.76 -7.17
C ASP A 65 -2.44 23.47 -6.33
N PRO A 66 -2.63 23.56 -5.01
CA PRO A 66 -2.83 22.40 -4.17
C PRO A 66 -3.93 21.52 -4.77
N ALA A 67 -3.78 20.19 -4.64
CA ALA A 67 -4.90 19.30 -4.91
C ALA A 67 -6.13 19.82 -4.14
N PRO A 68 -7.33 19.82 -4.74
CA PRO A 68 -8.53 20.25 -4.04
C PRO A 68 -8.56 19.50 -2.71
N SER A 69 -8.57 20.25 -1.60
CA SER A 69 -8.57 19.67 -0.25
C SER A 69 -9.61 18.57 -0.22
N SER A 70 -9.27 17.40 0.33
CA SER A 70 -10.05 16.14 0.28
C SER A 70 -11.47 16.20 0.88
N GLY A 71 -11.98 17.39 1.19
CA GLY A 71 -13.20 17.62 1.96
C GLY A 71 -13.02 17.27 3.43
N TYR A 72 -11.78 17.07 3.89
CA TYR A 72 -11.47 16.70 5.26
C TYR A 72 -11.81 17.85 6.22
N ASP A 73 -12.87 17.65 7.00
CA ASP A 73 -13.25 18.52 8.11
C ASP A 73 -12.70 17.93 9.41
N GLU A 74 -11.67 18.58 9.94
CA GLU A 74 -10.98 18.16 11.14
C GLU A 74 -11.90 18.11 12.38
N ALA A 75 -12.95 18.94 12.43
CA ALA A 75 -13.91 18.94 13.52
C ALA A 75 -14.93 17.81 13.39
N ALA A 76 -15.40 17.53 12.17
CA ALA A 76 -16.26 16.39 11.89
C ALA A 76 -15.56 15.07 12.20
N GLU A 77 -14.27 14.96 11.86
CA GLU A 77 -13.50 13.74 12.07
C GLU A 77 -13.16 13.51 13.54
N ARG A 78 -12.78 14.56 14.29
CA ARG A 78 -12.62 14.47 15.76
C ARG A 78 -13.88 13.98 16.46
N LYS A 79 -15.06 14.47 16.06
CA LYS A 79 -16.34 14.02 16.62
C LYS A 79 -16.62 12.55 16.35
N ARG A 80 -16.28 12.04 15.16
CA ARG A 80 -16.40 10.61 14.84
C ARG A 80 -15.44 9.76 15.66
N ALA A 81 -14.20 10.22 15.81
CA ALA A 81 -13.17 9.53 16.59
C ALA A 81 -13.54 9.46 18.09
N GLU A 82 -14.11 10.53 18.66
CA GLU A 82 -14.59 10.54 20.04
C GLU A 82 -15.81 9.64 20.22
N LYS A 83 -16.77 9.66 19.28
CA LYS A 83 -17.93 8.76 19.30
C LYS A 83 -17.55 7.29 19.18
N ALA A 84 -16.51 6.96 18.42
CA ALA A 84 -16.02 5.59 18.27
C ALA A 84 -15.26 5.08 19.52
N LYS A 85 -14.91 5.98 20.45
CA LYS A 85 -14.12 5.67 21.65
C LYS A 85 -14.96 5.52 22.93
N GLY A 86 -16.26 5.78 22.86
CA GLY A 86 -17.23 5.54 23.93
C GLY A 86 -18.11 4.34 23.63
#